data_AF-A0AAJ1J9B1-F1
#
_entry.id   AF-A0AAJ1J9B1-F1
#
_cell.length_a   1.000
_cell.length_b   1.000
_cell.length_c   1.000
_cell.angle_alpha   90.00
_cell.angle_beta   90.00
_cell.angle_gamma   90.00
#
_symmetry.space_group_name_H-M   'P 1'
#
loop_
_entity.id
_entity.type
_entity.pdbx_description
1 polymer ?
#
loop_
_entity_poly.entity_id
_entity_poly.type
_entity_poly.pdbx_seq_one_letter_code
_entity_poly.pdbx_strand_id
1 'polypeptide(L)'
;MATWRELLEHEMKAHNENLLLIESNTLTKEQMDIEFDSGYGAENGLPFTVWSQQRIYFPCCYDGSEWVGSVSRHPDGNPTEHIGG
;
A
#
# COMPACT_ATOMS: atom_id res chain seq x y z
N MET A 1 6.26 9.13 11.07
CA MET A 1 5.17 9.87 10.41
C MET A 1 5.22 9.61 8.93
N ALA A 2 4.10 9.21 8.36
CA ALA A 2 3.89 9.04 6.92
C ALA A 2 2.39 9.20 6.61
N THR A 3 2.06 9.33 5.33
CA THR A 3 0.70 9.21 4.80
C THR A 3 0.57 7.97 3.93
N TRP A 4 -0.66 7.48 3.72
CA TRP A 4 -0.86 6.37 2.78
C TRP A 4 -0.52 6.76 1.35
N ARG A 5 -0.68 8.02 0.95
CA ARG A 5 -0.25 8.51 -0.37
C ARG A 5 1.25 8.27 -0.58
N GLU A 6 2.08 8.67 0.36
CA GLU A 6 3.53 8.55 0.27
C GLU A 6 3.98 7.08 0.20
N LEU A 7 3.44 6.24 1.09
CA LEU A 7 3.81 4.83 1.16
C LEU A 7 3.32 4.05 -0.08
N LEU A 8 2.15 4.42 -0.60
CA LEU A 8 1.61 3.81 -1.81
C LEU A 8 2.39 4.26 -3.05
N GLU A 9 2.77 5.54 -3.17
CA GLU A 9 3.64 6.01 -4.25
C GLU A 9 5.01 5.31 -4.22
N HIS A 10 5.57 5.10 -3.02
CA HIS A 10 6.81 4.34 -2.84
C HIS A 10 6.69 2.90 -3.37
N GLU A 11 5.66 2.15 -2.95
CA GLU A 11 5.46 0.77 -3.41
C GLU A 11 5.12 0.69 -4.90
N MET A 12 4.27 1.58 -5.41
CA MET A 12 3.95 1.64 -6.85
C MET A 12 5.22 1.85 -7.71
N LYS A 13 6.12 2.73 -7.26
CA LYS A 13 7.37 3.00 -7.97
C LYS A 13 8.27 1.77 -8.08
N ALA A 14 8.28 0.89 -7.08
CA ALA A 14 9.02 -0.38 -7.13
C ALA A 14 8.54 -1.30 -8.27
N HIS A 15 7.29 -1.14 -8.70
CA HIS A 15 6.67 -1.90 -9.80
C HIS A 15 6.53 -1.10 -11.10
N ASN A 16 7.23 0.02 -11.24
CA ASN A 16 7.12 0.95 -12.38
C ASN A 16 5.70 1.50 -12.60
N GLU A 17 4.90 1.58 -11.54
CA GLU A 17 3.59 2.23 -11.55
C GLU A 17 3.63 3.59 -10.84
N ASN A 18 2.53 4.36 -10.94
CA ASN A 18 2.34 5.62 -10.23
C ASN A 18 0.86 5.85 -9.92
N LEU A 19 0.56 6.84 -9.07
CA LEU A 19 -0.80 7.14 -8.58
C LEU A 19 -1.84 7.40 -9.68
N LEU A 20 -1.43 7.82 -10.89
CA LEU A 20 -2.36 8.05 -12.00
C LEU A 20 -2.91 6.76 -12.61
N LEU A 21 -2.28 5.61 -12.33
CA LEU A 21 -2.70 4.28 -12.78
C LEU A 21 -3.69 3.60 -11.82
N ILE A 22 -4.08 4.28 -10.74
CA ILE A 22 -5.11 3.77 -9.82
C ILE A 22 -6.46 3.75 -10.53
N GLU A 23 -7.07 2.57 -10.63
CA GLU A 23 -8.42 2.38 -11.16
C GLU A 23 -9.49 2.45 -10.06
N SER A 24 -9.16 1.98 -8.86
CA SER A 24 -10.06 2.00 -7.69
C SER A 24 -9.27 2.09 -6.39
N ASN A 25 -9.80 2.83 -5.42
CA ASN A 25 -9.23 2.99 -4.09
C ASN A 25 -10.38 3.05 -3.08
N THR A 26 -10.29 2.27 -1.99
CA THR A 26 -11.29 2.30 -0.91
C THR A 26 -11.18 3.55 -0.02
N LEU A 27 -10.05 4.25 -0.04
CA LEU A 27 -9.86 5.53 0.65
C LEU A 27 -10.28 6.69 -0.24
N THR A 28 -10.82 7.75 0.37
CA THR A 28 -10.94 9.05 -0.27
C THR A 28 -9.57 9.71 -0.43
N LYS A 29 -9.48 10.75 -1.26
CA LYS A 29 -8.24 11.51 -1.44
C LYS A 29 -7.74 12.08 -0.12
N GLU A 30 -8.64 12.62 0.69
CA GLU A 30 -8.35 13.22 1.99
C GLU A 30 -7.87 12.16 2.98
N GLN A 31 -8.45 10.96 2.97
CA GLN A 31 -8.01 9.84 3.82
C GLN A 31 -6.61 9.34 3.45
N MET A 32 -6.21 9.43 2.17
CA MET A 32 -4.84 9.09 1.77
C MET A 32 -3.80 10.06 2.34
N ASP A 33 -4.21 11.28 2.69
CA ASP A 33 -3.35 12.39 3.13
C ASP A 33 -3.36 12.58 4.66
N ILE A 34 -4.03 11.71 5.41
CA ILE A 34 -3.98 11.72 6.88
C ILE A 34 -2.60 11.21 7.32
N GLU A 35 -1.86 12.05 8.04
CA GLU A 35 -0.61 11.62 8.68
C GLU A 35 -0.88 10.68 9.85
N PHE A 36 -0.10 9.61 9.93
CA PHE A 36 -0.09 8.69 11.06
C PHE A 36 1.34 8.25 11.39
N ASP A 37 1.52 7.67 12.57
CA ASP A 37 2.80 7.06 12.92
C ASP A 37 2.87 5.64 12.35
N SER A 38 3.71 5.45 11.33
CA SER A 38 3.99 4.16 10.69
C SER A 38 5.17 3.39 11.31
N GLY A 39 5.72 3.90 12.43
CA GLY A 39 6.77 3.26 13.20
C GLY A 39 6.24 2.15 14.12
N TYR A 40 7.11 1.63 14.99
CA TYR A 40 6.77 0.52 15.89
C TYR A 40 5.77 0.90 16.98
N GLY A 41 4.99 -0.08 17.44
CA GLY A 41 4.24 -0.02 18.70
C GLY A 41 2.71 0.00 18.58
N ALA A 42 2.14 0.43 17.45
CA ALA A 42 0.70 0.33 17.18
C ALA A 42 0.38 0.52 15.69
N GLU A 43 -0.68 -0.14 15.21
CA GLU A 43 -1.31 0.15 13.93
C GLU A 43 -2.15 1.43 14.05
N ASN A 44 -1.84 2.45 13.24
CA ASN A 44 -2.48 3.77 13.26
C ASN A 44 -3.09 4.16 11.90
N GLY A 45 -2.63 3.54 10.80
CA GLY A 45 -3.13 3.79 9.46
C GLY A 45 -4.54 3.24 9.24
N LEU A 46 -5.29 3.87 8.33
CA LEU A 46 -6.61 3.35 7.93
C LEU A 46 -6.46 2.10 7.06
N PRO A 47 -7.33 1.09 7.21
CA PRO A 47 -7.33 -0.07 6.31
C PRO A 47 -7.71 0.36 4.89
N PHE A 48 -7.08 -0.24 3.87
CA PHE A 48 -7.41 0.06 2.49
C PHE A 48 -7.15 -1.10 1.52
N THR A 49 -7.71 -0.98 0.32
CA THR A 49 -7.25 -1.72 -0.86
C THR A 49 -7.27 -0.79 -2.07
N VAL A 50 -6.19 -0.82 -2.86
CA VAL A 50 -6.06 -0.06 -4.11
C VAL A 50 -5.82 -1.03 -5.26
N TRP A 51 -6.51 -0.80 -6.37
CA TRP A 51 -6.32 -1.53 -7.61
C TRP A 51 -5.76 -0.61 -8.67
N SER A 52 -4.66 -1.02 -9.30
CA SER A 52 -4.21 -0.51 -10.58
C SER A 52 -4.54 -1.51 -11.69
N GLN A 53 -4.16 -1.18 -12.91
CA GLN A 53 -4.29 -2.10 -14.03
C GLN A 53 -3.53 -3.42 -13.81
N GLN A 54 -2.35 -3.40 -13.17
CA GLN A 54 -1.50 -4.58 -13.03
C GLN A 54 -1.42 -5.15 -11.61
N ARG A 55 -1.71 -4.35 -10.58
CA ARG A 55 -1.46 -4.73 -9.17
C ARG A 55 -2.60 -4.36 -8.22
N ILE A 56 -2.57 -5.02 -7.06
CA ILE A 56 -3.40 -4.73 -5.91
C ILE A 56 -2.47 -4.34 -4.76
N TYR A 57 -2.73 -3.20 -4.12
CA TYR A 57 -1.96 -2.67 -3.00
C TYR A 57 -2.81 -2.67 -1.72
N PHE A 58 -2.19 -2.98 -0.58
CA PHE A 58 -2.86 -3.12 0.71
C PHE A 58 -1.91 -2.79 1.86
N PRO A 59 -2.43 -2.35 3.03
CA PRO A 59 -1.60 -2.07 4.18
C PRO A 59 -1.02 -3.37 4.75
N CYS A 60 0.23 -3.31 5.17
CA CYS A 60 0.94 -4.37 5.86
C CYS A 60 1.44 -3.83 7.19
N CYS A 61 1.46 -4.68 8.21
CA CYS A 61 1.89 -4.30 9.55
C CYS A 61 2.70 -5.43 10.19
N TYR A 62 3.82 -5.08 10.82
CA TYR A 62 4.59 -5.97 11.69
C TYR A 62 5.13 -5.20 12.90
N ASP A 63 4.82 -5.70 14.09
CA ASP A 63 5.15 -5.06 15.37
C ASP A 63 4.74 -3.57 15.46
N GLY A 64 3.59 -3.25 14.83
CA GLY A 64 3.06 -1.89 14.71
C GLY A 64 3.66 -1.07 13.57
N SER A 65 4.80 -1.45 13.00
CA SER A 65 5.34 -0.73 11.84
C SER A 65 4.50 -1.02 10.60
N GLU A 66 4.07 0.04 9.91
CA GLU A 66 3.13 -0.02 8.80
C GLU A 66 3.78 0.38 7.46
N TRP A 67 3.48 -0.37 6.40
CA TRP A 67 3.90 -0.08 5.03
C TRP A 67 2.86 -0.58 4.02
N VAL A 68 3.12 -0.40 2.73
CA VAL A 68 2.24 -0.89 1.65
C VAL A 68 2.86 -2.13 1.03
N GLY A 69 2.12 -3.24 1.04
CA GLY A 69 2.43 -4.43 0.26
C GLY A 69 1.64 -4.44 -1.05
N SER A 70 2.07 -5.28 -1.99
CA SER A 70 1.37 -5.43 -3.25
C SER A 70 1.46 -6.84 -3.83
N VAL A 71 0.46 -7.21 -4.64
CA VAL A 71 0.43 -8.45 -5.42
C VAL A 71 -0.01 -8.18 -6.85
N SER A 72 0.39 -9.05 -7.77
CA SER A 72 -0.10 -9.02 -9.15
C SER A 72 -1.62 -9.23 -9.17
N ARG A 73 -2.34 -8.36 -9.89
CA ARG A 73 -3.80 -8.44 -10.02
C ARG A 73 -4.25 -9.66 -10.82
N HIS A 74 -3.44 -10.03 -11.79
CA HIS A 74 -3.68 -11.16 -12.69
C HIS A 74 -2.60 -12.22 -12.50
N PRO A 75 -2.91 -13.52 -12.74
CA PRO A 75 -1.91 -14.57 -12.73
C PRO A 75 -0.81 -14.27 -13.75
N ASP A 76 0.43 -14.17 -13.29
CA ASP A 76 1.60 -13.82 -14.09
C ASP A 76 2.75 -14.84 -13.97
N GLY A 77 2.58 -15.86 -13.11
CA GLY A 77 3.59 -16.88 -12.86
C GLY A 77 4.71 -16.46 -11.91
N ASN A 78 4.67 -15.24 -11.38
CA ASN A 78 5.63 -14.76 -10.39
C ASN A 78 5.12 -15.07 -8.97
N PRO A 79 5.93 -15.72 -8.12
CA PRO A 79 5.54 -15.93 -6.73
C PRO A 79 5.49 -14.59 -5.98
N THR A 80 4.52 -14.44 -5.10
CA THR A 80 4.52 -13.37 -4.09
C THR A 80 5.34 -13.86 -2.89
N GLU A 81 6.39 -13.12 -2.52
CA GLU A 81 7.19 -13.40 -1.33
C GLU A 81 6.37 -13.21 -0.04
N HIS A 82 6.85 -13.75 1.07
CA HIS A 82 6.22 -13.47 2.37
C HIS A 82 6.28 -11.98 2.69
N ILE A 83 5.15 -11.41 3.10
CA ILE A 83 5.02 -10.00 3.48
C ILE A 83 4.83 -9.92 4.99
N GLY A 84 5.75 -9.26 5.67
CA GLY A 84 5.85 -9.22 7.14
C GLY A 84 6.77 -10.32 7.70
N GLY A 85 7.43 -10.01 8.81
CA GLY A 85 8.38 -10.91 9.47
C GLY A 85 9.22 -10.23 10.53
#